data_AF-A0A9P0L776-F1
#
_entry.id   AF-A0A9P0L776-F1
#
_cell.length_a   1.000
_cell.length_b   1.000
_cell.length_c   1.000
_cell.angle_alpha   90.00
_cell.angle_beta   90.00
_cell.angle_gamma   90.00
#
_symmetry.space_group_name_H-M   'P 1'
#
loop_
_entity.id
_entity.type
_entity.pdbx_description
1 polymer ?
#
loop_
_entity_poly.entity_id
_entity_poly.type
_entity_poly.pdbx_seq_one_letter_code
_entity_poly.pdbx_strand_id
1 'polypeptide(L)'
;MKINVERPAIECCFRIGQYERDKKRPIVLKFSSMYYKQLAYDNKKLLKSSGMVIREDLTQYKLKLLKDAITKMGRNGRVWTTNGTIFCKYDGEGRTVKIEKPSDIAKL
;
A
#
# COMPACT_ATOMS: atom_id res chain seq x y z
N MET A 1 -4.64 -21.47 -34.55
CA MET A 1 -5.13 -21.90 -33.22
C MET A 1 -4.71 -20.84 -32.19
N LYS A 2 -5.64 -20.06 -31.64
CA LYS A 2 -5.34 -19.09 -30.57
C LYS A 2 -5.51 -19.82 -29.24
N ILE A 3 -4.42 -20.16 -28.57
CA ILE A 3 -4.44 -20.72 -27.23
C ILE A 3 -4.60 -19.55 -26.26
N ASN A 4 -5.74 -19.47 -25.58
CA ASN A 4 -5.97 -18.47 -24.54
C ASN A 4 -5.32 -18.99 -23.25
N VAL A 5 -4.13 -18.47 -22.92
CA VAL A 5 -3.44 -18.82 -21.68
C VAL A 5 -3.86 -17.84 -20.60
N GLU A 6 -4.79 -18.23 -19.73
CA GLU A 6 -5.08 -17.46 -18.52
C GLU A 6 -3.85 -17.48 -17.62
N ARG A 7 -3.20 -16.33 -17.46
CA ARG A 7 -2.06 -16.22 -16.54
C ARG A 7 -2.62 -16.14 -15.12
N PRO A 8 -2.22 -17.04 -14.19
CA PRO A 8 -2.63 -16.93 -12.81
C PRO A 8 -2.21 -15.56 -12.25
N ALA A 9 -3.15 -14.82 -11.65
CA ALA A 9 -2.89 -13.47 -11.16
C ALA A 9 -1.98 -13.45 -9.93
N ILE A 10 -2.00 -14.55 -9.16
CA ILE A 10 -1.25 -14.73 -7.92
C ILE A 10 -0.17 -15.78 -8.18
N GLU A 11 1.08 -15.42 -7.86
CA GLU A 11 2.23 -16.33 -7.91
C GLU A 11 2.41 -17.05 -6.57
N CYS A 12 2.25 -16.34 -5.45
CA CYS A 12 2.43 -16.90 -4.12
C CYS A 12 1.53 -16.23 -3.09
N CYS A 13 1.06 -16.99 -2.10
CA CYS A 13 0.22 -16.52 -0.99
C CYS A 13 0.54 -17.32 0.27
N PHE A 14 1.03 -16.66 1.32
CA PHE A 14 1.37 -17.33 2.58
C PHE A 14 1.15 -16.40 3.76
N ARG A 15 1.00 -16.98 4.96
CA ARG A 15 0.89 -16.21 6.20
C ARG A 15 2.26 -16.07 6.86
N ILE A 16 2.51 -14.90 7.43
CA ILE A 16 3.73 -14.62 8.20
C ILE A 16 3.42 -14.40 9.68
N GLY A 17 4.43 -14.57 10.52
CA GLY A 17 4.33 -14.43 11.97
C GLY A 17 3.87 -15.70 12.69
N GLN A 18 4.01 -15.69 14.02
CA GLN A 18 3.59 -16.80 14.87
C GLN A 18 2.06 -16.87 14.97
N TYR A 19 1.55 -18.09 15.20
CA TYR A 19 0.13 -18.28 15.43
C TYR A 19 -0.23 -17.83 16.85
N GLU A 20 -1.20 -16.93 16.95
CA GLU A 20 -1.76 -16.45 18.21
C GLU A 20 -3.29 -16.64 18.14
N ARG A 21 -3.92 -17.12 19.21
CA ARG A 21 -5.35 -17.51 19.22
C ARG A 21 -6.28 -16.36 18.82
N ASP A 22 -5.98 -15.15 19.29
CA ASP A 22 -6.85 -13.99 19.18
C ASP A 22 -6.46 -13.03 18.06
N LYS A 23 -5.38 -13.33 17.31
CA LYS A 23 -4.83 -12.43 16.30
C LYS A 23 -4.73 -13.09 14.94
N LYS A 24 -5.34 -12.45 13.93
CA LYS A 24 -5.24 -12.91 12.55
C LYS A 24 -3.83 -12.60 12.01
N ARG A 25 -3.11 -13.65 11.62
CA ARG A 25 -1.80 -13.51 10.96
C ARG A 25 -1.94 -12.81 9.60
N PRO A 26 -1.09 -11.82 9.29
CA PRO A 26 -1.11 -11.15 7.99
C PRO A 26 -0.76 -12.14 6.86
N ILE A 27 -1.24 -11.82 5.67
CA ILE A 27 -0.98 -12.56 4.43
C ILE A 27 0.00 -11.75 3.59
N VAL A 28 1.08 -12.38 3.17
CA VAL A 28 1.97 -11.87 2.12
C VAL A 28 1.55 -12.50 0.81
N LEU A 29 1.37 -11.66 -0.21
CA LEU A 29 0.90 -12.08 -1.51
C LEU A 29 1.79 -11.48 -2.60
N LYS A 30 2.27 -12.35 -3.48
CA LYS A 30 3.05 -11.99 -4.68
C LYS A 30 2.15 -12.17 -5.90
N PHE A 31 1.93 -11.07 -6.62
CA PHE A 31 1.22 -11.11 -7.90
C PHE A 31 2.17 -11.53 -9.02
N SER A 32 1.65 -12.20 -10.05
CA SER A 32 2.41 -12.59 -11.24
C SER A 32 2.79 -11.38 -12.12
N SER A 33 2.12 -10.25 -11.96
CA SER A 33 2.44 -9.01 -12.66
C SER A 33 2.09 -7.77 -11.85
N MET A 34 2.72 -6.64 -12.21
CA MET A 34 2.39 -5.33 -11.64
C MET A 34 0.96 -4.89 -12.00
N TYR A 35 0.43 -5.34 -13.14
CA TYR A 35 -0.95 -5.03 -13.53
C TYR A 35 -1.96 -5.57 -12.51
N TYR A 36 -1.85 -6.86 -12.14
CA TYR A 36 -2.76 -7.45 -11.16
C TYR A 36 -2.62 -6.84 -9.77
N LYS A 37 -1.37 -6.52 -9.37
CA LYS A 37 -1.11 -5.79 -8.13
C LYS A 37 -1.82 -4.43 -8.14
N GLN A 38 -1.66 -3.65 -9.21
CA GLN A 38 -2.25 -2.31 -9.33
C GLN A 38 -3.77 -2.39 -9.36
N LEU A 39 -4.33 -3.32 -10.14
CA LEU A 39 -5.78 -3.56 -10.19
C LEU A 39 -6.37 -3.87 -8.81
N ALA A 40 -5.71 -4.71 -8.01
CA ALA A 40 -6.12 -4.98 -6.64
C ALA A 40 -6.01 -3.74 -5.74
N TYR A 41 -4.94 -2.96 -5.90
CA TYR A 41 -4.69 -1.78 -5.08
C TYR A 41 -5.68 -0.63 -5.39
N ASP A 42 -6.04 -0.43 -6.65
CA ASP A 42 -7.01 0.58 -7.08
C ASP A 42 -8.43 0.25 -6.59
N ASN A 43 -8.75 -1.05 -6.55
CA ASN A 43 -10.03 -1.55 -6.09
C ASN A 43 -10.08 -1.83 -4.58
N LYS A 44 -9.00 -1.59 -3.81
CA LYS A 44 -8.97 -1.85 -2.36
C LYS A 44 -10.03 -1.06 -1.57
N LYS A 45 -10.57 0.01 -2.15
CA LYS A 45 -11.71 0.77 -1.58
C LYS A 45 -12.96 -0.10 -1.38
N LEU A 46 -13.09 -1.19 -2.13
CA LEU A 46 -14.18 -2.16 -1.99
C LEU A 46 -14.08 -2.98 -0.68
N LEU A 47 -12.94 -2.94 0.00
CA LEU A 47 -12.74 -3.58 1.31
C LEU A 47 -13.13 -2.68 2.49
N LYS A 48 -13.65 -1.47 2.22
CA LYS A 48 -14.18 -0.63 3.29
C LYS A 48 -15.26 -1.39 4.06
N SER A 49 -15.26 -1.24 5.38
CA SER A 49 -16.16 -1.94 6.32
C SER A 49 -15.95 -3.46 6.44
N SER A 50 -15.03 -4.09 5.68
CA SER A 50 -14.76 -5.53 5.79
C SER A 50 -13.78 -5.90 6.91
N GLY A 51 -13.21 -4.91 7.61
CA GLY A 51 -12.15 -5.11 8.60
C GLY A 51 -10.79 -5.53 8.00
N MET A 52 -10.65 -5.54 6.68
CA MET A 52 -9.42 -5.92 5.98
C MET A 52 -8.75 -4.70 5.33
N VAL A 53 -7.42 -4.72 5.26
CA VAL A 53 -6.64 -3.68 4.60
C VAL A 53 -5.58 -4.30 3.70
N ILE A 54 -5.41 -3.73 2.51
CA ILE A 54 -4.29 -4.04 1.61
C ILE A 54 -3.25 -2.91 1.77
N ARG A 55 -2.02 -3.30 2.04
CA ARG A 55 -0.85 -2.41 2.12
C ARG A 55 0.23 -2.92 1.19
N GLU A 56 1.06 -2.01 0.68
CA GLU A 56 2.27 -2.41 -0.04
C GLU A 56 3.33 -2.90 0.95
N ASP A 57 4.09 -3.90 0.54
CA ASP A 57 5.34 -4.25 1.22
C ASP A 57 6.41 -3.24 0.83
N LEU A 58 6.90 -2.49 1.81
CA LEU A 58 7.85 -1.39 1.62
C LEU A 58 9.16 -1.73 2.30
N THR A 59 10.26 -1.25 1.73
CA THR A 59 11.55 -1.29 2.42
C THR A 59 11.46 -0.52 3.74
N GLN A 60 12.28 -0.90 4.73
CA GLN A 60 12.25 -0.29 6.06
C GLN A 60 12.35 1.25 6.01
N TYR A 61 13.18 1.78 5.13
CA TYR A 61 13.34 3.22 4.92
C TYR A 61 12.04 3.88 4.42
N LYS A 62 11.40 3.32 3.38
CA LYS A 62 10.13 3.85 2.86
C LYS A 62 9.00 3.70 3.86
N LEU A 63 8.97 2.58 4.59
CA LEU A 63 8.00 2.38 5.67
C LEU A 63 8.15 3.46 6.76
N LYS A 64 9.39 3.84 7.11
CA LYS A 64 9.66 4.93 8.04
C LYS A 64 9.13 6.26 7.50
N LEU A 65 9.48 6.64 6.27
CA LEU A 65 8.98 7.87 5.63
C LEU A 65 7.45 7.93 5.60
N LEU A 66 6.79 6.80 5.30
CA LEU A 66 5.33 6.73 5.28
C LEU A 66 4.73 7.00 6.67
N LYS A 67 5.29 6.39 7.72
CA LYS A 67 4.84 6.60 9.10
C LYS A 67 5.06 8.05 9.53
N ASP A 68 6.21 8.63 9.21
CA ASP A 68 6.55 10.01 9.54
C ASP A 68 5.59 10.98 8.84
N ALA A 69 5.29 10.77 7.55
CA ALA A 69 4.34 11.56 6.80
C ALA A 69 2.90 11.46 7.34
N ILE A 70 2.44 10.25 7.68
CA ILE A 70 1.12 10.04 8.31
C ILE A 70 1.05 10.76 9.66
N THR A 71 2.14 10.70 10.45
CA THR A 71 2.21 11.33 11.77
C THR A 71 2.15 12.85 11.65
N LYS A 72 2.91 13.43 10.72
CA LYS A 72 2.96 14.87 10.45
C LYS A 72 1.61 15.43 10.00
N MET A 73 0.91 14.72 9.10
CA MET A 73 -0.36 15.17 8.54
C MET A 73 -1.56 14.95 9.46
N GLY A 74 -1.43 14.08 10.48
CA GLY A 74 -2.50 13.78 11.43
C GLY A 74 -3.73 13.13 10.78
N ARG A 75 -4.89 13.23 11.45
CA ARG A 75 -6.13 12.54 11.07
C ARG A 75 -6.74 12.99 9.73
N ASN A 76 -6.49 14.23 9.34
CA ASN A 76 -7.02 14.80 8.09
C ASN A 76 -6.04 14.62 6.91
N GLY A 77 -4.87 14.04 7.17
CA GLY A 77 -3.84 13.76 6.21
C GLY A 77 -4.23 12.72 5.18
N ARG A 78 -4.16 13.07 3.89
CA ARG A 78 -4.30 12.10 2.80
C ARG A 78 -2.91 11.66 2.36
N VAL A 79 -2.40 10.61 3.00
CA VAL A 79 -1.13 9.97 2.63
C VAL A 79 -1.41 8.59 2.05
N TRP A 80 -0.86 8.29 0.88
CA TRP A 80 -0.99 6.98 0.25
C TRP A 80 0.28 6.57 -0.45
N THR A 81 0.37 5.30 -0.81
CA THR A 81 1.47 4.77 -1.61
C THR A 81 0.98 4.27 -2.95
N THR A 82 1.83 4.31 -3.97
CA THR A 82 1.58 3.69 -5.26
C THR A 82 2.92 3.22 -5.82
N ASN A 83 3.03 1.92 -6.09
CA ASN A 83 4.26 1.28 -6.57
C ASN A 83 5.49 1.61 -5.72
N GLY A 84 5.28 1.64 -4.39
CA GLY A 84 6.32 1.96 -3.43
C GLY A 84 6.73 3.44 -3.43
N THR A 85 6.08 4.33 -4.16
CA THR A 85 6.24 5.78 -4.00
C THR A 85 5.20 6.30 -3.02
N ILE A 86 5.60 7.21 -2.14
CA ILE A 86 4.71 7.81 -1.14
C ILE A 86 4.25 9.17 -1.67
N PHE A 87 2.94 9.40 -1.59
CA PHE A 87 2.30 10.64 -1.98
C PHE A 87 1.50 11.19 -0.81
N CYS A 88 1.46 12.52 -0.72
CA CYS A 88 0.64 13.23 0.24
C CYS A 88 -0.14 14.34 -0.48
N LYS A 89 -1.40 14.54 -0.09
CA LYS A 89 -2.20 15.69 -0.50
C LYS A 89 -2.42 16.61 0.69
N TYR A 90 -1.99 17.86 0.54
CA TYR A 90 -2.17 18.93 1.51
C TYR A 90 -3.44 19.71 1.18
N ASP A 91 -4.38 19.80 2.12
CA ASP A 91 -5.74 20.32 1.91
C ASP A 91 -5.80 21.86 1.81
N GLY A 92 -4.67 22.56 1.72
CA GLY A 92 -4.62 24.02 1.47
C GLY A 92 -4.55 24.43 -0.02
N GLU A 93 -3.91 23.62 -0.87
CA GLU A 93 -3.65 24.00 -2.29
C GLU A 93 -4.10 22.93 -3.29
N GLY A 94 -4.64 21.80 -2.81
CA GLY A 94 -5.04 20.66 -3.65
C GLY A 94 -3.86 19.94 -4.33
N ARG A 95 -2.62 20.35 -4.07
CA ARG A 95 -1.40 19.79 -4.66
C ARG A 95 -1.05 18.44 -4.06
N THR A 96 -0.60 17.53 -4.93
CA THR A 96 -0.05 16.23 -4.52
C THR A 96 1.47 16.33 -4.51
N VAL A 97 2.07 16.03 -3.37
CA VAL A 97 3.52 16.06 -3.16
C VAL A 97 4.05 14.63 -3.09
N LYS A 98 5.11 14.35 -3.83
CA LYS A 98 5.87 13.10 -3.74
C LYS A 98 6.88 13.21 -2.60
N ILE A 99 6.93 12.19 -1.75
CA ILE A 99 7.87 12.12 -0.62
C ILE A 99 8.97 11.12 -0.96
N GLU A 100 10.21 11.59 -1.09
CA GLU A 100 11.38 10.74 -1.36
C GLU A 100 12.39 10.77 -0.22
N LYS A 101 12.47 11.90 0.47
CA LYS A 101 13.42 12.16 1.54
C LYS A 101 12.74 12.78 2.76
N PRO A 102 13.36 12.70 3.96
CA PRO A 102 12.79 13.26 5.18
C PRO A 102 12.53 14.77 5.09
N SER A 103 13.33 15.51 4.31
CA SER A 103 13.16 16.96 4.13
C SER A 103 11.91 17.33 3.32
N ASP A 104 11.33 16.40 2.56
CA ASP A 104 10.05 16.65 1.89
C ASP A 104 8.89 16.65 2.91
N ILE A 105 9.02 15.89 3.99
CA ILE A 105 8.01 15.81 5.08
C ILE A 105 7.96 17.13 5.87
N ALA A 106 9.09 17.80 6.02
CA ALA A 106 9.14 19.10 6.70
C ALA A 106 8.36 20.21 5.96
N LYS A 107 8.07 20.00 4.67
CA LYS A 107 7.31 20.92 3.81
C LYS A 107 5.81 20.61 3.76
N LEU A 108 5.38 19.51 4.40
CA LEU A 108 3.98 19.12 4.57
C LEU A 108 3.40 19.80 5.82
#